data_AF-A0A1B6W1H1-F1
#
_entry.id   AF-A0A1B6W1H1-F1
#
_cell.length_a   1.000
_cell.length_b   1.000
_cell.length_c   1.000
_cell.angle_alpha   90.00
_cell.angle_beta   90.00
_cell.angle_gamma   90.00
#
_symmetry.space_group_name_H-M   'P 1'
#
loop_
_entity.id
_entity.type
_entity.pdbx_description
1 polymer ?
#
loop_
_entity_poly.entity_id
_entity_poly.type
_entity_poly.pdbx_seq_one_letter_code
_entity_poly.pdbx_strand_id
1 'polypeptide(L)'
;MKKYLLVEMPDFSVWRVPVQVIADAYTDYYAERDGQDREKVKAQTERLFTTHEFEIEDWAANSMDWDEVKAHAVQVKAGEVDYQEGWINGNKCVTDDEEQKDVV
;
A
#
# COMPACT_ATOMS: atom_id res chain seq x y z
N MET A 1 5.56 -15.76 8.38
CA MET A 1 4.19 -16.17 8.01
C MET A 1 3.95 -15.98 6.50
N LYS A 2 3.15 -16.82 5.81
CA LYS A 2 2.84 -16.62 4.37
C LYS A 2 1.45 -16.00 4.21
N LYS A 3 1.32 -14.71 4.54
CA LYS A 3 0.12 -13.89 4.33
C LYS A 3 0.45 -12.66 3.48
N TYR A 4 -0.58 -12.05 2.91
CA TYR A 4 -0.47 -10.84 2.12
C TYR A 4 -1.54 -9.84 2.56
N LEU A 5 -1.19 -8.57 2.66
CA LEU A 5 -2.15 -7.48 2.75
C LEU A 5 -2.61 -7.15 1.32
N LEU A 6 -3.92 -7.08 1.10
CA LEU A 6 -4.51 -6.63 -0.15
C LEU A 6 -4.93 -5.17 -0.01
N VAL A 7 -4.48 -4.34 -0.95
CA VAL A 7 -4.78 -2.91 -0.98
C VAL A 7 -5.45 -2.60 -2.31
N GLU A 8 -6.69 -2.13 -2.27
CA GLU A 8 -7.36 -1.52 -3.41
C GLU A 8 -6.93 -0.05 -3.48
N MET A 9 -6.35 0.33 -4.61
CA MET A 9 -5.88 1.68 -4.88
C MET A 9 -7.01 2.55 -5.45
N PRO A 10 -6.87 3.90 -5.46
CA PRO A 10 -7.89 4.79 -6.00
C PRO A 10 -8.25 4.56 -7.48
N ASP A 11 -7.35 3.95 -8.25
CA ASP A 11 -7.58 3.54 -9.65
C ASP A 11 -8.27 2.16 -9.77
N PHE A 12 -8.78 1.62 -8.65
CA PHE A 12 -9.38 0.29 -8.51
C PHE A 12 -8.43 -0.88 -8.78
N SER A 13 -7.13 -0.63 -8.94
CA SER A 13 -6.15 -1.70 -8.99
C SER A 13 -5.99 -2.32 -7.62
N VAL A 14 -5.76 -3.63 -7.56
CA VAL A 14 -5.52 -4.35 -6.30
C VAL A 14 -4.09 -4.85 -6.28
N TRP A 15 -3.38 -4.52 -5.21
CA TRP A 15 -2.00 -4.91 -4.98
C TRP A 15 -1.92 -5.81 -3.76
N ARG A 16 -1.09 -6.84 -3.84
CA ARG A 16 -0.73 -7.65 -2.67
C ARG A 16 0.65 -7.24 -2.18
N VAL A 17 0.77 -7.00 -0.87
CA VAL A 17 2.03 -6.74 -0.18
C VAL A 17 2.32 -7.90 0.77
N PRO A 18 3.52 -8.51 0.74
CA PRO A 18 3.86 -9.56 1.71
C PRO A 18 3.82 -9.02 3.14
N VAL A 19 3.06 -9.67 4.03
CA VAL A 19 2.99 -9.27 5.45
C VAL A 19 4.35 -9.31 6.13
N GLN A 20 5.28 -10.13 5.63
CA GLN A 20 6.65 -10.17 6.15
C GLN A 20 7.37 -8.83 6.06
N VAL A 21 7.14 -8.04 4.99
CA VAL A 21 7.75 -6.71 4.82
C VAL A 21 7.27 -5.75 5.91
N ILE A 22 5.96 -5.79 6.20
CA ILE A 22 5.32 -4.99 7.25
C ILE A 22 5.83 -5.44 8.63
N ALA A 23 5.93 -6.75 8.86
CA ALA A 23 6.41 -7.32 10.11
C ALA A 23 7.89 -7.00 10.37
N ASP A 24 8.72 -6.99 9.34
CA ASP A 24 10.14 -6.63 9.46
C ASP A 24 10.29 -5.14 9.81
N ALA A 25 9.51 -4.25 9.17
CA ALA A 25 9.50 -2.82 9.51
C ALA A 25 9.04 -2.56 10.97
N TYR A 26 7.97 -3.22 11.41
CA TYR A 26 7.53 -3.17 12.81
C TYR A 26 8.64 -3.66 13.74
N THR A 27 9.25 -4.80 13.42
CA THR A 27 10.32 -5.40 14.22
C THR A 27 11.51 -4.46 14.36
N ASP A 28 11.95 -3.87 13.26
CA ASP A 28 13.10 -2.98 13.22
C ASP A 28 12.85 -1.73 14.06
N TYR A 29 11.68 -1.11 13.91
CA TYR A 29 11.30 0.06 14.70
C TYR A 29 11.34 -0.20 16.21
N TYR A 30 10.68 -1.26 16.69
CA TYR A 30 10.63 -1.55 18.12
C TYR A 30 11.96 -2.06 18.68
N ALA A 31 12.73 -2.83 17.88
CA ALA A 31 14.07 -3.26 18.28
C ALA A 31 15.00 -2.05 18.47
N GLU A 32 14.97 -1.09 17.55
CA GLU A 32 15.78 0.13 17.64
C GLU A 32 15.30 1.04 18.77
N ARG A 33 14.00 1.36 18.80
CA ARG A 33 13.41 2.30 19.78
C ARG A 33 13.62 1.86 21.22
N ASP A 34 13.44 0.56 21.50
CA ASP A 34 13.50 0.02 22.85
C ASP A 34 14.87 -0.63 23.18
N GLY A 35 15.83 -0.61 22.24
CA GLY A 35 17.15 -1.21 22.40
C GLY A 35 17.09 -2.72 22.64
N GLN A 36 16.14 -3.42 22.01
CA GLN A 36 15.86 -4.83 22.23
C GLN A 36 16.54 -5.72 21.18
N ASP A 37 16.78 -6.97 21.56
CA ASP A 37 17.22 -7.99 20.61
C ASP A 37 16.18 -8.18 19.50
N ARG A 38 16.61 -7.97 18.25
CA ARG A 38 15.74 -7.99 17.08
C ARG A 38 15.03 -9.32 16.88
N GLU A 39 15.71 -10.44 17.10
CA GLU A 39 15.12 -11.77 16.93
C GLU A 39 14.03 -12.05 17.98
N LYS A 40 14.21 -11.55 19.21
CA LYS A 40 13.17 -11.58 20.23
C LYS A 40 11.94 -10.75 19.83
N VAL A 41 12.13 -9.52 19.33
CA VAL A 41 11.03 -8.66 18.86
C VAL A 41 10.32 -9.33 17.69
N LYS A 42 11.08 -9.88 16.72
CA LYS A 42 10.52 -10.61 15.58
C LYS A 42 9.57 -11.73 15.99
N ALA A 43 9.97 -12.55 16.95
CA ALA A 43 9.13 -13.64 17.46
C ALA A 43 7.86 -13.12 18.17
N GLN A 44 7.92 -11.93 18.80
CA GLN A 44 6.75 -11.27 19.37
C GLN A 44 5.83 -10.72 18.27
N THR A 45 6.38 -10.04 17.27
CA THR A 45 5.65 -9.52 16.12
C THR A 45 4.94 -10.63 15.35
N GLU A 46 5.60 -11.77 15.11
CA GLU A 46 4.98 -12.93 14.46
C GLU A 46 3.76 -13.46 15.23
N ARG A 47 3.84 -13.51 16.58
CA ARG A 47 2.70 -13.90 17.43
C ARG A 47 1.59 -12.86 17.40
N LEU A 48 1.95 -11.58 17.49
CA LEU A 48 1.01 -10.46 17.44
C LEU A 48 0.21 -10.50 16.14
N PHE A 49 0.89 -10.51 14.98
CA PHE A 49 0.26 -10.48 13.66
C PHE A 49 -0.49 -11.76 13.33
N THR A 50 -0.16 -12.89 13.97
CA THR A 50 -0.94 -14.12 13.85
C THR A 50 -2.24 -14.06 14.66
N THR A 51 -2.23 -13.39 15.80
CA THR A 51 -3.37 -13.31 16.74
C THR A 51 -4.30 -12.14 16.44
N HIS A 52 -3.73 -11.03 15.96
CA HIS A 52 -4.37 -9.74 15.77
C HIS A 52 -4.03 -9.21 14.38
N GLU A 53 -4.74 -9.71 13.36
CA GLU A 53 -4.47 -9.33 11.96
C GLU A 53 -4.68 -7.84 11.69
N PHE A 54 -5.57 -7.17 12.46
CA PHE A 54 -5.81 -5.73 12.32
C PHE A 54 -4.55 -4.88 12.59
N GLU A 55 -3.59 -5.38 13.39
CA GLU A 55 -2.32 -4.70 13.66
C GLU A 55 -1.47 -4.58 12.39
N ILE A 56 -1.65 -5.49 11.43
CA ILE A 56 -0.97 -5.44 10.13
C ILE A 56 -1.46 -4.23 9.34
N GLU A 57 -2.79 -4.06 9.27
CA GLU A 57 -3.42 -2.95 8.56
C GLU A 57 -3.11 -1.61 9.23
N ASP A 58 -3.24 -1.55 10.56
CA ASP A 58 -2.99 -0.34 11.34
C ASP A 58 -1.54 0.14 11.19
N TRP A 59 -0.57 -0.76 11.34
CA TRP A 59 0.85 -0.41 11.17
C TRP A 59 1.15 0.04 9.74
N ALA A 60 0.65 -0.70 8.74
CA ALA A 60 0.89 -0.35 7.34
C ALA A 60 0.30 1.01 6.97
N ALA A 61 -0.85 1.39 7.52
CA ALA A 61 -1.52 2.65 7.21
C ALA A 61 -0.94 3.86 7.96
N ASN A 62 -0.48 3.66 9.20
CA ASN A 62 -0.08 4.77 10.08
C ASN A 62 1.45 4.93 10.23
N SER A 63 2.25 3.94 9.82
CA SER A 63 3.69 3.92 10.07
C SER A 63 4.54 3.56 8.86
N MET A 64 3.92 3.32 7.70
CA MET A 64 4.64 3.02 6.46
C MET A 64 4.06 3.80 5.29
N ASP A 65 4.92 4.14 4.33
CA ASP A 65 4.55 4.73 3.05
C ASP A 65 4.56 3.70 1.91
N TRP A 66 3.85 4.01 0.82
CA TRP A 66 3.86 3.17 -0.39
C TRP A 66 5.28 2.93 -0.92
N ASP A 67 6.15 3.93 -0.82
CA ASP A 67 7.53 3.86 -1.30
C ASP A 67 8.37 2.78 -0.60
N GLU A 68 8.02 2.42 0.62
CA GLU A 68 8.69 1.38 1.40
C GLU A 68 8.28 -0.03 0.99
N VAL A 69 7.06 -0.19 0.45
CA VAL A 69 6.49 -1.51 0.13
C VAL A 69 6.41 -1.80 -1.37
N LYS A 70 6.44 -0.77 -2.23
CA LYS A 70 6.21 -0.89 -3.68
C LYS A 70 7.16 -1.87 -4.38
N ALA A 71 8.40 -2.00 -3.91
CA ALA A 71 9.38 -2.92 -4.48
C ALA A 71 9.05 -4.40 -4.23
N HIS A 72 8.22 -4.68 -3.22
CA HIS A 72 7.76 -6.02 -2.84
C HIS A 72 6.31 -6.29 -3.25
N ALA A 73 5.58 -5.24 -3.63
CA ALA A 73 4.18 -5.33 -4.01
C ALA A 73 4.02 -6.00 -5.38
N VAL A 74 2.95 -6.78 -5.54
CA VAL A 74 2.58 -7.39 -6.82
C VAL A 74 1.13 -7.01 -7.12
N GLN A 75 0.91 -6.40 -8.28
CA GLN A 75 -0.44 -6.14 -8.77
C GLN A 75 -1.14 -7.47 -9.05
N VAL A 76 -2.33 -7.65 -8.48
CA VAL A 76 -3.17 -8.85 -8.66
C VAL A 76 -4.46 -8.55 -9.42
N LYS A 77 -4.88 -7.29 -9.46
CA LYS A 77 -5.95 -6.79 -10.34
C LYS A 77 -5.47 -5.48 -10.96
N ALA A 78 -5.52 -5.39 -12.29
CA ALA A 78 -5.27 -4.13 -12.99
C ALA A 78 -6.35 -3.09 -12.61
N GLY A 79 -5.98 -1.81 -12.65
CA GLY A 79 -6.94 -0.73 -12.46
C GLY A 79 -8.02 -0.77 -13.54
N GLU A 80 -9.21 -0.32 -13.18
CA GLU A 80 -10.32 -0.17 -14.11
C GLU A 80 -10.63 1.33 -14.19
N VAL A 81 -10.69 1.85 -15.40
CA VAL A 81 -11.08 3.24 -15.65
C VAL A 81 -12.44 3.20 -16.34
N ASP A 82 -13.45 3.81 -15.71
CA ASP A 82 -14.75 4.01 -16.36
C ASP A 82 -14.64 5.15 -17.37
N TYR A 83 -14.20 4.80 -18.58
CA TYR A 83 -14.09 5.72 -19.70
C TYR A 83 -15.43 6.35 -20.07
N GLN A 84 -16.55 5.65 -19.84
CA GLN A 84 -17.87 6.17 -20.13
C GLN A 84 -18.26 7.26 -19.11
N GLU A 85 -17.99 7.04 -17.83
CA GLU A 85 -18.20 8.06 -16.79
C GLU A 85 -17.31 9.28 -17.02
N GLY A 86 -16.03 9.07 -17.34
CA GLY A 86 -15.12 10.16 -17.75
C GLY A 86 -15.64 10.91 -18.98
N TRP A 87 -16.16 10.20 -19.99
CA TRP A 87 -16.76 10.80 -21.16
C TRP A 87 -18.05 11.59 -20.85
N ILE A 88 -18.92 11.12 -19.94
CA ILE A 88 -20.16 11.83 -19.60
C ILE A 88 -19.86 13.02 -18.67
N ASN A 89 -19.14 12.79 -17.57
CA ASN A 89 -19.05 13.71 -16.43
C ASN A 89 -17.66 14.34 -16.22
N GLY A 90 -16.63 13.87 -16.91
CA GLY A 90 -15.28 14.46 -16.80
C GLY A 90 -15.23 15.92 -17.23
N ASN A 91 -14.23 16.65 -16.73
CA ASN A 91 -13.95 18.03 -17.13
C ASN A 91 -13.65 18.10 -18.63
N LYS A 92 -14.34 18.98 -19.36
CA LYS A 92 -14.24 19.10 -20.81
C LYS A 92 -13.95 20.54 -21.20
N CYS A 93 -13.05 20.70 -22.15
CA CYS A 93 -12.82 21.96 -22.85
C CYS A 93 -12.82 21.66 -24.35
N VAL A 94 -13.53 22.48 -25.13
CA VAL A 94 -13.47 22.42 -26.61
C VAL A 94 -12.33 23.32 -27.05
N THR A 95 -11.42 22.82 -27.87
CA THR A 95 -10.28 23.58 -28.41
C THR A 95 -10.11 23.33 -29.90
N ASP A 96 -9.60 24.34 -30.60
CA ASP A 96 -9.19 24.27 -32.01
C ASP A 96 -7.67 24.18 -32.16
N ASP A 97 -6.92 24.13 -31.04
CA ASP A 97 -5.47 24.39 -30.97
C ASP A 97 -4.59 23.12 -31.00
N GLU A 98 -3.55 23.11 -31.86
CA GLU A 98 -2.66 21.96 -32.14
C GLU A 98 -1.67 21.63 -31.00
N GLU A 99 -1.51 22.51 -30.00
CA GLU A 99 -0.70 22.28 -28.80
C GLU A 99 -1.41 22.81 -27.54
N GLN A 100 -2.12 21.94 -26.81
CA GLN A 100 -2.69 22.31 -25.51
C GLN A 100 -1.58 22.50 -24.46
N LYS A 101 -1.43 23.73 -23.97
CA LYS A 101 -0.82 24.04 -22.67
C LYS A 101 -1.95 24.28 -21.68
N ASP A 102 -1.93 23.54 -20.60
CA ASP A 102 -2.75 23.73 -19.39
C ASP A 102 -4.21 23.30 -19.50
N VAL A 103 -4.43 21.99 -19.41
CA VAL A 103 -5.60 21.44 -18.70
C VAL A 103 -5.10 20.99 -17.33
N VAL A 104 -5.46 21.74 -16.28
CA VAL A 104 -5.27 21.38 -14.85
C VAL A 104 -6.60 20.91 -14.29
#